data_AF-A0A1F7D4R5-F1
#
_entry.id   AF-A0A1F7D4R5-F1
#
_cell.length_a   1.000
_cell.length_b   1.000
_cell.length_c   1.000
_cell.angle_alpha   90.00
_cell.angle_beta   90.00
_cell.angle_gamma   90.00
#
_symmetry.space_group_name_H-M   'P 1'
#
loop_
_entity.id
_entity.type
_entity.pdbx_description
1 polymer ?
#
loop_
_entity_poly.entity_id
_entity_poly.type
_entity_poly.pdbx_seq_one_letter_code
_entity_poly.pdbx_strand_id
1 'polypeptide(L)'
;MSLSPQELSAATRAIQDNQRILIVCHANVDPDALSGALSCFQLFRALGKDVTVVCPDSPPESLRFLPGFERVEEQLIESQNFVITVNLEEGVEVDKLRYTVEDHRVNIIVVPKNGRIRPQQIALGEGEQRYDLIVVVDTADLPLLGSLYVHHVDLFSEIPVLNVDHHISNTRYGQLQLIDTTSASVTEVLYHWFLHVPEWREKMTPDLATLLLTGLITDTRSFQNPNTTPRSLEVAAELLDLGARQQEIIQNIYKTKPLTTLKIWGRALNRIQVDDAAKIAWSAVSLADLTEMGAHSKEVSGILDELISTIPDADAHVIFVEMEEGGIKASLRSSPAIDANQLAAKLFKGGGHPRAAGFRLPSPSNFQLAVLEAVQKIREGMVRQREEGERLPGQERKAVPPVLPVQKPVPSPGKAAPAEPRKSGSSLDIVEELSHRKGGKKRTGSASKGEESNAS
;
A
#
# COMPACT_ATOMS: atom_id res chain seq x y z
N MET A 1 15.71 3.67 10.47
CA MET A 1 15.34 2.41 9.79
C MET A 1 15.34 1.32 10.85
N SER A 2 14.25 0.57 10.99
CA SER A 2 14.20 -0.52 11.98
C SER A 2 14.80 -1.82 11.47
N LEU A 3 15.01 -1.93 10.16
CA LEU A 3 15.62 -3.11 9.52
C LEU A 3 17.05 -3.30 10.02
N SER A 4 17.32 -4.49 10.56
CA SER A 4 18.67 -4.86 10.94
C SER A 4 19.51 -5.21 9.72
N PRO A 5 20.84 -4.95 9.73
CA PRO A 5 21.73 -5.42 8.67
C PRO A 5 21.70 -6.94 8.47
N GLN A 6 21.33 -7.69 9.51
CA GLN A 6 21.20 -9.15 9.44
C GLN A 6 19.97 -9.57 8.63
N GLU A 7 18.81 -8.94 8.85
CA GLU A 7 17.59 -9.19 8.06
C GLU A 7 17.81 -8.82 6.59
N LEU A 8 18.40 -7.65 6.32
CA LEU A 8 18.74 -7.22 4.96
C LEU A 8 19.70 -8.21 4.28
N SER A 9 20.74 -8.67 4.98
CA SER A 9 21.68 -9.66 4.43
C SER A 9 21.00 -11.02 4.21
N ALA A 10 20.10 -11.46 5.09
CA ALA A 10 19.40 -12.73 4.95
C ALA A 10 18.42 -12.70 3.77
N ALA A 11 17.63 -11.64 3.64
CA ALA A 11 16.73 -11.43 2.50
C ALA A 11 17.52 -11.35 1.18
N THR A 12 18.64 -10.62 1.16
CA THR A 12 19.50 -10.51 -0.03
C THR A 12 20.07 -11.87 -0.46
N ARG A 13 20.57 -12.67 0.48
CA ARG A 13 21.06 -14.02 0.21
C ARG A 13 19.96 -14.93 -0.31
N ALA A 14 18.75 -14.85 0.25
CA ALA A 14 17.63 -15.63 -0.23
C ALA A 14 17.31 -15.34 -1.70
N ILE A 15 17.38 -14.09 -2.14
CA ILE A 15 17.24 -13.75 -3.56
C ILE A 15 18.43 -14.27 -4.39
N GLN A 16 19.65 -14.20 -3.87
CA GLN A 16 20.86 -14.65 -4.58
C GLN A 16 20.89 -16.18 -4.77
N ASP A 17 20.51 -16.93 -3.75
CA ASP A 17 20.62 -18.40 -3.68
C ASP A 17 19.50 -19.12 -4.43
N ASN A 18 18.38 -18.43 -4.70
CA ASN A 18 17.21 -18.98 -5.38
C ASN A 18 17.08 -18.45 -6.81
N GLN A 19 16.56 -19.25 -7.74
CA GLN A 19 16.47 -18.91 -9.16
C GLN A 19 15.03 -18.74 -9.66
N ARG A 20 14.05 -19.44 -9.08
CA ARG A 20 12.65 -19.47 -9.51
C ARG A 20 11.75 -18.89 -8.42
N ILE A 21 11.51 -17.59 -8.51
CA ILE A 21 10.87 -16.82 -7.44
C ILE A 21 9.41 -16.57 -7.78
N LEU A 22 8.51 -16.96 -6.88
CA LEU A 22 7.11 -16.56 -6.92
C LEU A 22 6.90 -15.31 -6.06
N ILE A 23 6.36 -14.24 -6.63
CA ILE A 23 5.98 -13.02 -5.91
C ILE A 23 4.46 -12.96 -5.80
N VAL A 24 3.94 -12.72 -4.59
CA VAL A 24 2.50 -12.62 -4.33
C VAL A 24 2.17 -11.45 -3.40
N CYS A 25 0.95 -10.92 -3.52
CA CYS A 25 0.38 -9.88 -2.65
C CYS A 25 -1.06 -10.24 -2.24
N HIS A 26 -1.65 -9.48 -1.32
CA HIS A 26 -2.97 -9.76 -0.74
C HIS A 26 -4.14 -9.70 -1.76
N ALA A 27 -5.21 -10.45 -1.48
CA ALA A 27 -6.44 -10.59 -2.31
C ALA A 27 -7.42 -9.42 -2.17
N ASN A 28 -6.93 -8.21 -1.98
CA ASN A 28 -7.71 -6.97 -2.10
C ASN A 28 -6.76 -5.88 -2.57
N VAL A 29 -6.01 -6.20 -3.62
CA VAL A 29 -4.77 -5.52 -3.98
C VAL A 29 -4.97 -4.01 -4.04
N ASP A 30 -4.12 -3.30 -3.32
CA ASP A 30 -4.05 -1.85 -3.39
C ASP A 30 -2.81 -1.43 -4.21
N PRO A 31 -2.66 -0.12 -4.49
CA PRO A 31 -1.55 0.33 -5.31
C PRO A 31 -0.18 0.13 -4.65
N ASP A 32 -0.06 0.08 -3.31
CA ASP A 32 1.23 -0.14 -2.64
C ASP A 32 1.65 -1.61 -2.77
N ALA A 33 0.74 -2.53 -2.49
CA ALA A 33 0.96 -3.96 -2.65
C ALA A 33 1.36 -4.34 -4.08
N LEU A 34 0.60 -3.89 -5.09
CA LEU A 34 0.91 -4.20 -6.48
C LEU A 34 2.21 -3.57 -6.94
N SER A 35 2.46 -2.31 -6.56
CA SER A 35 3.69 -1.62 -6.91
C SER A 35 4.90 -2.27 -6.26
N GLY A 36 4.78 -2.73 -5.01
CA GLY A 36 5.81 -3.50 -4.32
C GLY A 36 6.11 -4.83 -5.00
N ALA A 37 5.07 -5.59 -5.35
CA ALA A 37 5.22 -6.85 -6.07
C ALA A 37 5.90 -6.66 -7.44
N LEU A 38 5.47 -5.66 -8.23
CA LEU A 38 6.10 -5.31 -9.51
C LEU A 38 7.52 -4.78 -9.35
N SER A 39 7.83 -4.08 -8.25
CA SER A 39 9.18 -3.59 -7.97
C SER A 39 10.14 -4.75 -7.73
N CYS A 40 9.73 -5.73 -6.91
CA CYS A 40 10.45 -6.99 -6.74
C CYS A 40 10.61 -7.73 -8.07
N PHE A 41 9.53 -7.83 -8.86
CA PHE A 41 9.56 -8.49 -10.17
C PHE A 41 10.61 -7.87 -11.10
N GLN A 42 10.59 -6.56 -11.29
CA GLN A 42 11.54 -5.88 -12.17
C GLN A 42 12.98 -6.04 -11.70
N LEU A 43 13.25 -5.83 -10.41
CA LEU A 43 14.60 -5.93 -9.88
C LEU A 43 15.13 -7.36 -9.99
N PHE A 44 14.37 -8.36 -9.53
CA PHE A 44 14.82 -9.75 -9.52
C PHE A 44 15.01 -10.30 -10.94
N ARG A 45 14.14 -9.90 -11.89
CA ARG A 45 14.35 -10.20 -13.33
C ARG A 45 15.65 -9.57 -13.86
N ALA A 46 15.95 -8.33 -13.47
CA ALA A 46 17.18 -7.65 -13.88
C ALA A 46 18.45 -8.27 -13.26
N LEU A 47 18.30 -9.06 -12.19
CA LEU A 47 19.33 -9.91 -11.58
C LEU A 47 19.44 -11.30 -12.24
N GLY A 48 18.66 -11.58 -13.29
CA GLY A 48 18.70 -12.84 -14.03
C GLY A 48 17.87 -13.97 -13.42
N LYS A 49 16.96 -13.65 -12.50
CA LYS A 49 16.04 -14.62 -11.89
C LYS A 49 14.87 -14.94 -12.82
N ASP A 50 14.33 -16.15 -12.69
CA ASP A 50 13.04 -16.51 -13.25
C ASP A 50 11.97 -16.15 -12.22
N VAL A 51 11.06 -15.25 -12.60
CA VAL A 51 10.15 -14.62 -11.64
C VAL A 51 8.74 -14.63 -12.17
N THR A 52 7.82 -15.16 -11.38
CA THR A 52 6.38 -15.07 -11.60
C THR A 52 5.79 -14.10 -10.59
N VAL A 53 4.89 -13.22 -11.01
CA VAL A 53 4.14 -12.34 -10.10
C VAL A 53 2.65 -12.67 -10.21
N VAL A 54 2.03 -13.01 -9.09
CA VAL A 54 0.61 -13.38 -9.01
C VAL A 54 -0.12 -12.42 -8.08
N CYS A 55 -1.24 -11.89 -8.57
CA CYS A 55 -2.17 -11.09 -7.80
C CYS A 55 -3.54 -11.80 -7.81
N PRO A 56 -4.00 -12.38 -6.68
CA PRO A 56 -5.20 -13.23 -6.67
C PRO A 56 -6.50 -12.54 -7.10
N ASP A 57 -6.55 -11.21 -6.95
CA ASP A 57 -7.70 -10.39 -7.31
C ASP A 57 -7.37 -9.50 -8.51
N SER A 58 -8.34 -9.28 -9.39
CA SER A 58 -8.17 -8.40 -10.55
C SER A 58 -7.82 -6.98 -10.09
N PRO A 59 -6.61 -6.47 -10.43
CA PRO A 59 -6.23 -5.14 -10.00
C PRO A 59 -7.12 -4.04 -10.61
N PRO A 60 -7.32 -2.91 -9.91
CA PRO A 60 -8.08 -1.78 -10.44
C PRO A 60 -7.54 -1.30 -11.79
N GLU A 61 -8.44 -0.88 -12.68
CA GLU A 61 -8.06 -0.35 -14.00
C GLU A 61 -7.15 0.88 -13.91
N SER A 62 -7.27 1.67 -12.84
CA SER A 62 -6.41 2.81 -12.54
C SER A 62 -4.94 2.44 -12.34
N LEU A 63 -4.60 1.16 -12.18
CA LEU A 63 -3.23 0.66 -12.03
C LEU A 63 -2.62 0.13 -13.32
N ARG A 64 -3.36 0.09 -14.44
CA ARG A 64 -2.86 -0.42 -15.72
C ARG A 64 -1.66 0.34 -16.29
N PHE A 65 -1.42 1.57 -15.83
CA PHE A 65 -0.27 2.38 -16.23
C PHE A 65 1.04 1.91 -15.58
N LEU A 66 0.98 1.05 -14.56
CA LEU A 66 2.18 0.62 -13.84
C LEU A 66 3.09 -0.20 -14.75
N PRO A 67 4.41 0.10 -14.78
CA PRO A 67 5.36 -0.66 -15.59
C PRO A 67 5.39 -2.16 -15.23
N GLY A 68 5.05 -3.01 -16.20
CA GLY A 68 4.98 -4.46 -16.02
C GLY A 68 3.64 -5.00 -15.54
N PHE A 69 2.59 -4.16 -15.50
CA PHE A 69 1.22 -4.58 -15.15
C PHE A 69 0.74 -5.78 -15.98
N GLU A 70 1.10 -5.84 -17.26
CA GLU A 70 0.73 -6.93 -18.17
C GLU A 70 1.37 -8.28 -17.83
N ARG A 71 2.31 -8.32 -16.89
CA ARG A 71 2.98 -9.54 -16.40
C ARG A 71 2.30 -10.14 -15.17
N VAL A 72 1.32 -9.44 -14.59
CA VAL A 72 0.61 -9.89 -13.40
C VAL A 72 -0.36 -11.00 -13.80
N GLU A 73 -0.15 -12.20 -13.24
CA GLU A 73 -1.05 -13.33 -13.39
C GLU A 73 -2.12 -13.30 -12.29
N GLU A 74 -3.37 -13.64 -12.62
CA GLU A 74 -4.45 -13.72 -11.61
C GLU A 74 -4.46 -15.06 -10.86
N GLN A 75 -3.83 -16.09 -11.43
CA GLN A 75 -3.86 -17.46 -10.91
C GLN A 75 -2.52 -18.14 -11.13
N LEU A 76 -2.17 -19.06 -10.23
CA LEU A 76 -1.05 -19.95 -10.44
C LEU A 76 -1.41 -20.96 -11.54
N ILE A 77 -0.65 -20.94 -12.63
CA ILE A 77 -0.77 -21.98 -13.66
C ILE A 77 -0.19 -23.29 -13.10
N GLU A 78 -1.03 -24.24 -12.71
CA GLU A 78 -0.54 -25.57 -12.33
C GLU A 78 -0.06 -26.33 -13.57
N SER A 79 1.24 -26.39 -13.79
CA SER A 79 1.84 -27.38 -14.68
C SER A 79 2.29 -28.57 -13.84
N GLN A 80 1.51 -29.67 -13.86
CA GLN A 80 1.97 -30.96 -13.32
C GLN A 80 3.08 -31.49 -14.24
N ASN A 81 4.29 -31.03 -14.00
CA ASN A 81 5.46 -31.61 -14.62
C ASN A 81 5.71 -32.97 -13.94
N PHE A 82 6.12 -33.97 -14.71
CA PHE A 82 6.65 -35.22 -14.17
C PHE A 82 7.96 -35.52 -14.88
N VAL A 83 8.96 -35.98 -14.15
CA VAL A 83 10.28 -36.30 -14.71
C VAL A 83 10.37 -37.80 -14.96
N ILE A 84 10.83 -38.18 -16.15
CA ILE A 84 11.26 -39.55 -16.44
C ILE A 84 12.78 -39.59 -16.35
N THR A 85 13.30 -40.22 -15.30
CA THR A 85 14.74 -40.36 -15.07
C THR A 85 15.23 -41.72 -15.59
N VAL A 86 16.32 -41.71 -16.35
CA VAL A 86 16.99 -42.92 -16.83
C VAL A 86 18.35 -43.05 -16.16
N ASN A 87 18.47 -43.95 -15.18
CA ASN A 87 19.69 -44.15 -14.41
C ASN A 87 20.74 -44.94 -15.24
N LEU A 88 21.78 -44.25 -15.71
CA LEU A 88 22.83 -44.86 -16.54
C LEU A 88 23.90 -45.56 -15.67
N GLU A 89 24.29 -46.76 -16.06
CA GLU A 89 25.45 -47.46 -15.47
C GLU A 89 26.76 -46.90 -16.02
N GLU A 90 27.87 -47.14 -15.33
CA GLU A 90 29.20 -46.68 -15.73
C GLU A 90 29.56 -47.20 -17.14
N GLY A 91 29.94 -46.30 -18.05
CA GLY A 91 30.23 -46.61 -19.45
C GLY A 91 29.03 -46.63 -20.40
N VAL A 92 27.80 -46.39 -19.92
CA VAL A 92 26.61 -46.20 -20.76
C VAL A 92 26.43 -44.71 -21.08
N GLU A 93 26.45 -44.37 -22.38
CA GLU A 93 26.20 -43.00 -22.87
C GLU A 93 24.93 -42.97 -23.73
N VAL A 94 24.15 -41.89 -23.65
CA VAL A 94 22.99 -41.66 -24.55
C VAL A 94 23.45 -40.94 -25.82
N ASP A 95 23.16 -41.51 -26.99
CA ASP A 95 23.39 -40.88 -28.30
C ASP A 95 22.27 -39.88 -28.61
N LYS A 96 21.01 -40.34 -28.52
CA LYS A 96 19.83 -39.57 -28.95
C LYS A 96 18.64 -39.79 -28.03
N LEU A 97 17.89 -38.70 -27.83
CA LEU A 97 16.56 -38.71 -27.24
C LEU A 97 15.55 -38.28 -28.30
N ARG A 98 14.48 -39.05 -28.49
CA ARG A 98 13.38 -38.73 -29.40
C ARG A 98 12.05 -38.97 -28.69
N TYR A 99 11.00 -38.30 -29.14
CA TYR A 99 9.65 -38.59 -28.69
C TYR A 99 8.68 -38.60 -29.87
N THR A 100 7.61 -39.38 -29.75
CA THR A 100 6.47 -39.38 -30.68
C THR A 100 5.17 -39.31 -29.89
N VAL A 101 4.19 -38.57 -30.42
CA VAL A 101 2.84 -38.47 -29.83
C VAL A 101 1.87 -39.12 -30.81
N GLU A 102 1.32 -40.28 -30.45
CA GLU A 102 0.40 -41.07 -31.28
C GLU A 102 -0.67 -41.70 -30.39
N ASP A 103 -1.94 -41.68 -30.81
CA ASP A 103 -3.08 -42.28 -30.11
C ASP A 103 -3.16 -41.94 -28.60
N HIS A 104 -2.97 -40.67 -28.25
CA HIS A 104 -2.92 -40.18 -26.86
C HIS A 104 -1.80 -40.79 -26.01
N ARG A 105 -0.74 -41.33 -26.63
CA ARG A 105 0.45 -41.87 -25.96
C ARG A 105 1.66 -41.04 -26.33
N VAL A 106 2.52 -40.77 -25.34
CA VAL A 106 3.85 -40.20 -25.56
C VAL A 106 4.86 -41.35 -25.46
N ASN A 107 5.52 -41.68 -26.56
CA ASN A 107 6.63 -42.64 -26.56
C ASN A 107 7.93 -41.87 -26.48
N ILE A 108 8.71 -42.07 -25.41
CA ILE A 108 10.06 -41.51 -25.27
C ILE A 108 11.07 -42.60 -25.65
N ILE A 109 11.88 -42.33 -26.67
CA ILE A 109 12.84 -43.25 -27.26
C ILE A 109 14.24 -42.77 -26.90
N VAL A 110 14.91 -43.52 -26.03
CA VAL A 110 16.30 -43.26 -25.61
C VAL A 110 17.23 -44.22 -26.35
N VAL A 111 18.14 -43.69 -27.15
CA VAL A 111 19.09 -44.48 -27.95
C VAL A 111 20.47 -44.41 -27.29
N PRO A 112 20.99 -45.51 -26.70
CA PRO A 112 22.33 -45.52 -26.15
C PRO A 112 23.38 -45.55 -27.27
N LYS A 113 24.47 -44.80 -27.09
CA LYS A 113 25.67 -44.84 -27.93
C LYS A 113 26.47 -46.12 -27.67
N ASN A 114 26.61 -46.47 -26.39
CA ASN A 114 27.27 -47.68 -25.89
C ASN A 114 26.47 -48.26 -24.71
N GLY A 115 26.53 -49.58 -24.52
CA GLY A 115 25.82 -50.26 -23.43
C GLY A 115 24.32 -50.48 -23.69
N ARG A 116 23.56 -50.79 -22.63
CA ARG A 116 22.11 -51.09 -22.71
C ARG A 116 21.37 -50.48 -21.53
N ILE A 117 20.22 -49.86 -21.80
CA ILE A 117 19.28 -49.36 -20.80
C ILE A 117 18.20 -50.43 -20.57
N ARG A 118 17.88 -50.71 -19.30
CA ARG A 118 16.88 -51.70 -18.85
C ARG A 118 15.67 -51.00 -18.23
N PRO A 119 14.47 -51.61 -18.26
CA PRO A 119 13.27 -51.01 -17.68
C PRO A 119 13.41 -50.62 -16.21
N GLN A 120 14.16 -51.39 -15.42
CA GLN A 120 14.39 -51.12 -13.99
C GLN A 120 15.19 -49.84 -13.73
N GLN A 121 15.84 -49.29 -14.76
CA GLN A 121 16.61 -48.03 -14.67
C GLN A 121 15.73 -46.80 -14.94
N ILE A 122 14.46 -47.00 -15.30
CA ILE A 122 13.50 -45.92 -15.55
C ILE A 122 12.75 -45.65 -14.25
N ALA A 123 12.85 -44.43 -13.73
CA ALA A 123 12.09 -43.95 -12.60
C ALA A 123 11.16 -42.82 -13.03
N LEU A 124 9.96 -42.79 -12.47
CA LEU A 124 9.07 -41.63 -12.54
C LEU A 124 9.26 -40.84 -11.25
N GLY A 125 9.54 -39.56 -11.40
CA GLY A 125 9.58 -38.60 -10.30
C GLY A 125 8.55 -37.51 -10.51
N GLU A 126 8.22 -36.82 -9.42
CA GLU A 126 7.54 -35.53 -9.52
C GLU A 126 8.42 -34.55 -10.31
N GLY A 127 7.77 -33.62 -11.01
CA GLY A 127 8.41 -32.53 -11.73
C GLY A 127 9.35 -31.73 -10.81
N GLU A 128 10.31 -31.01 -11.38
CA GLU A 128 11.03 -30.01 -10.59
C GLU A 128 10.03 -29.03 -9.96
N GLN A 129 10.22 -28.73 -8.67
CA GLN A 129 9.46 -27.71 -7.97
C GLN A 129 9.52 -26.40 -8.77
N ARG A 130 8.36 -25.87 -9.14
CA ARG A 130 8.25 -24.71 -10.03
C ARG A 130 8.91 -23.47 -9.44
N TYR A 131 8.95 -23.38 -8.12
CA TYR A 131 9.53 -22.27 -7.37
C TYR A 131 10.45 -22.80 -6.28
N ASP A 132 11.50 -22.05 -5.97
CA ASP A 132 12.42 -22.31 -4.86
C ASP A 132 12.32 -21.26 -3.74
N LEU A 133 11.67 -20.12 -4.01
CA LEU A 133 11.35 -19.09 -3.02
C LEU A 133 10.00 -18.43 -3.32
N ILE A 134 9.21 -18.16 -2.27
CA ILE A 134 8.04 -17.28 -2.33
C ILE A 134 8.38 -15.96 -1.66
N VAL A 135 8.15 -14.84 -2.34
CA VAL A 135 8.24 -13.49 -1.78
C VAL A 135 6.83 -12.95 -1.63
N VAL A 136 6.38 -12.82 -0.38
CA VAL A 136 5.07 -12.26 -0.07
C VAL A 136 5.23 -10.79 0.31
N VAL A 137 4.61 -9.91 -0.47
CA VAL A 137 4.73 -8.46 -0.34
C VAL A 137 3.42 -7.90 0.21
N ASP A 138 3.55 -6.98 1.18
CA ASP A 138 2.45 -6.18 1.74
C ASP A 138 1.29 -7.01 2.30
N THR A 139 1.64 -8.08 3.00
CA THR A 139 0.65 -9.01 3.53
C THR A 139 0.99 -9.34 4.97
N ALA A 140 0.10 -8.93 5.88
CA ALA A 140 0.28 -9.10 7.32
C ALA A 140 0.10 -10.55 7.80
N ASP A 141 -0.66 -11.37 7.07
CA ASP A 141 -0.93 -12.76 7.43
C ASP A 141 -1.29 -13.59 6.18
N LEU A 142 -0.91 -14.87 6.14
CA LEU A 142 -1.14 -15.74 4.97
C LEU A 142 -2.61 -15.82 4.51
N PRO A 143 -3.62 -15.87 5.42
CA PRO A 143 -5.02 -15.85 5.00
C PRO A 143 -5.44 -14.62 4.18
N LEU A 144 -4.71 -13.50 4.25
CA LEU A 144 -5.00 -12.30 3.45
C LEU A 144 -4.66 -12.48 1.96
N LEU A 145 -3.93 -13.53 1.58
CA LEU A 145 -3.74 -13.94 0.19
C LEU A 145 -5.01 -14.57 -0.42
N GLY A 146 -6.05 -14.80 0.38
CA GLY A 146 -7.35 -15.26 -0.11
C GLY A 146 -7.30 -16.65 -0.75
N SER A 147 -7.96 -16.78 -1.91
CA SER A 147 -8.07 -18.05 -2.65
C SER A 147 -6.71 -18.64 -3.03
N LEU A 148 -5.70 -17.80 -3.26
CA LEU A 148 -4.35 -18.24 -3.60
C LEU A 148 -3.72 -19.05 -2.47
N TYR A 149 -3.87 -18.62 -1.22
CA TYR A 149 -3.36 -19.41 -0.09
C TYR A 149 -4.24 -20.62 0.19
N VAL A 150 -5.57 -20.45 0.18
CA VAL A 150 -6.52 -21.53 0.49
C VAL A 150 -6.39 -22.72 -0.47
N HIS A 151 -6.17 -22.48 -1.76
CA HIS A 151 -6.05 -23.56 -2.74
C HIS A 151 -4.63 -24.14 -2.87
N HIS A 152 -3.61 -23.48 -2.32
CA HIS A 152 -2.21 -23.87 -2.48
C HIS A 152 -1.45 -23.95 -1.14
N VAL A 153 -2.11 -24.35 -0.05
CA VAL A 153 -1.51 -24.44 1.30
C VAL A 153 -0.21 -25.26 1.31
N ASP A 154 -0.16 -26.35 0.54
CA ASP A 154 1.01 -27.21 0.44
C ASP A 154 2.22 -26.45 -0.14
N LEU A 155 2.01 -25.63 -1.18
CA LEU A 155 3.06 -24.79 -1.77
C LEU A 155 3.72 -23.86 -0.75
N PHE A 156 2.90 -23.18 0.07
CA PHE A 156 3.39 -22.27 1.12
C PHE A 156 3.98 -22.99 2.33
N SER A 157 3.78 -24.30 2.45
CA SER A 157 4.37 -25.14 3.50
C SER A 157 5.70 -25.77 3.06
N GLU A 158 5.86 -26.01 1.76
CA GLU A 158 7.04 -26.64 1.18
C GLU A 158 8.12 -25.63 0.76
N ILE A 159 7.73 -24.50 0.18
CA ILE A 159 8.66 -23.50 -0.35
C ILE A 159 8.93 -22.44 0.73
N PRO A 160 10.20 -22.05 0.96
CA PRO A 160 10.51 -21.00 1.92
C PRO A 160 9.86 -19.66 1.52
N VAL A 161 9.38 -18.93 2.52
CA VAL A 161 8.69 -17.65 2.37
C VAL A 161 9.53 -16.51 2.92
N LEU A 162 9.81 -15.52 2.08
CA LEU A 162 10.29 -14.19 2.45
C LEU A 162 9.10 -13.24 2.56
N ASN A 163 8.78 -12.81 3.78
CA ASN A 163 7.72 -11.84 4.04
C ASN A 163 8.29 -10.42 4.10
N VAL A 164 7.89 -9.55 3.16
CA VAL A 164 8.23 -8.13 3.11
C VAL A 164 6.99 -7.31 3.42
N ASP A 165 7.00 -6.53 4.50
CA ASP A 165 5.79 -5.84 4.97
C ASP A 165 6.11 -4.62 5.86
N HIS A 166 5.12 -3.77 6.11
CA HIS A 166 5.19 -2.64 7.04
C HIS A 166 4.04 -2.60 8.07
N HIS A 167 3.08 -3.53 7.99
CA HIS A 167 1.94 -3.55 8.89
C HIS A 167 2.32 -3.88 10.35
N ILE A 168 1.82 -3.08 11.31
CA ILE A 168 1.97 -3.35 12.76
C ILE A 168 1.30 -4.68 13.15
N SER A 169 0.24 -5.07 12.45
CA SER A 169 -0.52 -6.30 12.69
C SER A 169 0.13 -7.57 12.12
N ASN A 170 1.29 -7.46 11.46
CA ASN A 170 1.92 -8.60 10.80
C ASN A 170 2.25 -9.75 11.78
N THR A 171 1.89 -10.98 11.40
CA THR A 171 2.02 -12.20 12.24
C THR A 171 3.39 -12.87 12.16
N ARG A 172 4.27 -12.39 11.28
CA ARG A 172 5.64 -12.86 11.06
C ARG A 172 5.72 -14.32 10.62
N TYR A 173 4.83 -14.73 9.71
CA TYR A 173 4.65 -16.11 9.27
C TYR A 173 5.79 -16.67 8.39
N GLY A 174 6.58 -15.81 7.73
CA GLY A 174 7.66 -16.25 6.83
C GLY A 174 8.91 -16.74 7.56
N GLN A 175 9.59 -17.73 6.98
CA GLN A 175 10.91 -18.20 7.46
C GLN A 175 11.98 -17.10 7.37
N LEU A 176 11.81 -16.19 6.41
CA LEU A 176 12.59 -14.96 6.27
C LEU A 176 11.66 -13.75 6.36
N GLN A 177 12.13 -12.69 7.00
CA GLN A 177 11.31 -11.52 7.32
C GLN A 177 12.10 -10.24 7.01
N LEU A 178 11.43 -9.30 6.35
CA LEU A 178 11.92 -7.95 6.12
C LEU A 178 10.77 -6.99 6.42
N ILE A 179 10.59 -6.67 7.71
CA ILE A 179 9.42 -5.95 8.22
C ILE A 179 9.87 -4.66 8.91
N ASP A 180 9.46 -3.50 8.39
CA ASP A 180 9.71 -2.19 9.02
C ASP A 180 8.38 -1.44 9.24
N THR A 181 7.86 -1.55 10.46
CA THR A 181 6.61 -0.90 10.87
C THR A 181 6.72 0.61 11.07
N THR A 182 7.91 1.18 10.88
CA THR A 182 8.15 2.63 10.87
C THR A 182 8.14 3.21 9.45
N SER A 183 8.08 2.36 8.43
CA SER A 183 7.95 2.77 7.03
C SER A 183 6.52 3.19 6.71
N ALA A 184 6.38 4.21 5.87
CA ALA A 184 5.09 4.72 5.43
C ALA A 184 4.39 3.81 4.42
N SER A 185 5.11 2.86 3.81
CA SER A 185 4.62 1.93 2.79
C SER A 185 5.55 0.71 2.65
N VAL A 186 5.10 -0.39 2.05
CA VAL A 186 5.99 -1.53 1.70
C VAL A 186 7.03 -1.12 0.66
N THR A 187 6.65 -0.23 -0.27
CA THR A 187 7.56 0.28 -1.30
C THR A 187 8.70 1.09 -0.70
N GLU A 188 8.49 1.74 0.45
CA GLU A 188 9.56 2.37 1.20
C GLU A 188 10.52 1.33 1.82
N VAL A 189 9.99 0.21 2.34
CA VAL A 189 10.81 -0.93 2.82
C VAL A 189 11.70 -1.45 1.70
N LEU A 190 11.11 -1.68 0.52
CA LEU A 190 11.80 -2.15 -0.67
C LEU A 190 12.86 -1.17 -1.15
N TYR A 191 12.56 0.12 -1.18
CA TYR A 191 13.52 1.16 -1.54
C TYR A 191 14.80 1.08 -0.68
N HIS A 192 14.63 1.02 0.64
CA HIS A 192 15.76 0.93 1.56
C HIS A 192 16.55 -0.36 1.39
N TRP A 193 15.86 -1.48 1.14
CA TRP A 193 16.52 -2.75 0.87
C TRP A 193 17.30 -2.72 -0.44
N PHE A 194 16.72 -2.21 -1.51
CA PHE A 194 17.34 -2.18 -2.84
C PHE A 194 18.56 -1.27 -2.88
N LEU A 195 18.53 -0.15 -2.15
CA LEU A 195 19.69 0.74 -2.03
C LEU A 195 20.77 0.24 -1.07
N HIS A 196 20.43 -0.68 -0.16
CA HIS A 196 21.41 -1.28 0.74
C HIS A 196 22.43 -2.17 0.01
N VAL A 197 22.02 -2.76 -1.12
CA VAL A 197 22.85 -3.64 -1.94
C VAL A 197 23.41 -2.87 -3.14
N PRO A 198 24.72 -2.56 -3.19
CA PRO A 198 25.29 -1.71 -4.24
C PRO A 198 24.98 -2.18 -5.66
N GLU A 199 25.04 -3.49 -5.91
CA GLU A 199 24.76 -4.07 -7.22
C GLU A 199 23.29 -3.92 -7.65
N TRP A 200 22.38 -3.81 -6.68
CA TRP A 200 20.95 -3.64 -6.94
C TRP A 200 20.62 -2.16 -7.17
N ARG A 201 21.32 -1.26 -6.49
CA ARG A 201 21.21 0.18 -6.72
C ARG A 201 21.48 0.56 -8.18
N GLU A 202 22.43 -0.10 -8.83
CA GLU A 202 22.74 0.13 -10.26
C GLU A 202 21.62 -0.33 -11.20
N LYS A 203 20.69 -1.16 -10.73
CA LYS A 203 19.52 -1.65 -11.48
C LYS A 203 18.29 -0.75 -11.32
N MET A 204 18.38 0.33 -10.54
CA MET A 204 17.27 1.27 -10.33
C MET A 204 16.96 2.05 -11.62
N THR A 205 15.95 1.58 -12.36
CA THR A 205 15.45 2.24 -13.57
C THR A 205 14.37 3.27 -13.23
N PRO A 206 14.07 4.21 -14.16
CA PRO A 206 12.91 5.11 -14.01
C PRO A 206 11.57 4.36 -13.83
N ASP A 207 11.43 3.17 -14.41
CA ASP A 207 10.24 2.33 -14.23
C ASP A 207 10.16 1.74 -12.82
N LEU A 208 11.26 1.18 -12.31
CA LEU A 208 11.34 0.71 -10.93
C LEU A 208 11.12 1.85 -9.94
N ALA A 209 11.70 3.02 -10.19
CA ALA A 209 11.49 4.20 -9.37
C ALA A 209 10.03 4.69 -9.41
N THR A 210 9.36 4.60 -10.56
CA THR A 210 7.93 4.94 -10.70
C THR A 210 7.04 3.98 -9.91
N LEU A 211 7.35 2.68 -9.90
CA LEU A 211 6.62 1.70 -9.07
C LEU A 211 6.79 2.02 -7.59
N LEU A 212 8.03 2.16 -7.11
CA LEU A 212 8.28 2.48 -5.70
C LEU A 212 7.62 3.81 -5.27
N LEU A 213 7.66 4.83 -6.14
CA LEU A 213 7.02 6.11 -5.85
C LEU A 213 5.50 6.00 -5.85
N THR A 214 4.91 5.13 -6.68
CA THR A 214 3.47 4.91 -6.70
C THR A 214 2.99 4.43 -5.35
N GLY A 215 3.56 3.34 -4.84
CA GLY A 215 3.13 2.78 -3.55
C GLY A 215 3.29 3.77 -2.40
N LEU A 216 4.41 4.49 -2.36
CA LEU A 216 4.68 5.52 -1.36
C LEU A 216 3.66 6.67 -1.42
N ILE A 217 3.34 7.16 -2.62
CA ILE A 217 2.33 8.20 -2.81
C ILE A 217 0.97 7.67 -2.36
N THR A 218 0.58 6.46 -2.73
CA THR A 218 -0.76 5.97 -2.44
C THR A 218 -0.99 5.69 -0.97
N ASP A 219 -0.03 5.07 -0.28
CA ASP A 219 -0.21 4.72 1.12
C ASP A 219 -0.11 5.94 2.05
N THR A 220 0.59 6.99 1.62
CA THR A 220 0.59 8.30 2.31
C THR A 220 -0.57 9.22 1.91
N ARG A 221 -1.45 8.80 0.99
CA ARG A 221 -2.48 9.63 0.34
C ARG A 221 -1.91 10.92 -0.26
N SER A 222 -0.85 10.80 -1.04
CA SER A 222 -0.06 11.90 -1.56
C SER A 222 0.48 12.81 -0.44
N PHE A 223 1.03 12.18 0.61
CA PHE A 223 1.64 12.86 1.76
C PHE A 223 0.65 13.66 2.62
N GLN A 224 -0.62 13.25 2.65
CA GLN A 224 -1.70 13.95 3.37
C GLN A 224 -2.09 13.28 4.69
N ASN A 225 -1.71 12.01 4.90
CA ASN A 225 -2.08 11.28 6.10
C ASN A 225 -0.93 11.27 7.16
N PRO A 226 -1.22 10.87 8.42
CA PRO A 226 -0.24 10.81 9.49
C PRO A 226 0.92 9.82 9.30
N ASN A 227 0.83 8.89 8.33
CA ASN A 227 1.91 7.96 8.01
C ASN A 227 3.06 8.66 7.27
N THR A 228 2.84 9.88 6.77
CA THR A 228 3.88 10.71 6.14
C THR A 228 4.98 11.06 7.15
N THR A 229 6.23 10.75 6.81
CA THR A 229 7.41 11.07 7.64
C THR A 229 8.40 11.93 6.87
N PRO A 230 9.36 12.61 7.54
CA PRO A 230 10.47 13.25 6.83
C PRO A 230 11.22 12.27 5.92
N ARG A 231 11.38 11.01 6.37
CA ARG A 231 12.02 9.93 5.61
C ARG A 231 11.25 9.64 4.31
N SER A 232 9.92 9.55 4.34
CA SER A 232 9.15 9.28 3.13
C SER A 232 9.24 10.42 2.11
N LEU A 233 9.37 11.67 2.55
CA LEU A 233 9.59 12.81 1.65
C LEU A 233 10.99 12.79 1.01
N GLU A 234 12.02 12.39 1.77
CA GLU A 234 13.38 12.20 1.26
C GLU A 234 13.43 11.08 0.21
N VAL A 235 12.82 9.93 0.52
CA VAL A 235 12.69 8.80 -0.42
C VAL A 235 11.97 9.23 -1.70
N ALA A 236 10.89 10.00 -1.59
CA ALA A 236 10.18 10.51 -2.76
C ALA A 236 11.06 11.43 -3.62
N ALA A 237 11.87 12.29 -3.00
CA ALA A 237 12.81 13.15 -3.72
C ALA A 237 13.88 12.35 -4.47
N GLU A 238 14.47 11.33 -3.83
CA GLU A 238 15.46 10.47 -4.47
C GLU A 238 14.86 9.64 -5.61
N LEU A 239 13.63 9.14 -5.46
CA LEU A 239 12.92 8.43 -6.53
C LEU A 239 12.64 9.34 -7.73
N LEU A 240 12.31 10.62 -7.49
CA LEU A 240 12.18 11.61 -8.56
C LEU A 240 13.51 11.85 -9.28
N ASP A 241 14.62 11.94 -8.55
CA ASP A 241 15.98 12.05 -9.13
C ASP A 241 16.34 10.82 -9.98
N LEU A 242 15.84 9.64 -9.61
CA LEU A 242 15.96 8.40 -10.39
C LEU A 242 15.01 8.31 -11.60
N GLY A 243 14.19 9.35 -11.84
CA GLY A 243 13.32 9.47 -13.01
C GLY A 243 11.90 8.96 -12.81
N ALA A 244 11.43 8.80 -11.57
CA ALA A 244 10.05 8.42 -11.30
C ALA A 244 9.05 9.44 -11.90
N ARG A 245 8.00 8.94 -12.56
CA ARG A 245 7.05 9.76 -13.32
C ARG A 245 5.87 10.21 -12.47
N GLN A 246 6.12 11.08 -11.50
CA GLN A 246 5.10 11.51 -10.54
C GLN A 246 3.84 12.11 -11.17
N GLN A 247 3.94 12.86 -12.27
CA GLN A 247 2.75 13.40 -12.94
C GLN A 247 1.85 12.31 -13.53
N GLU A 248 2.44 11.22 -14.03
CA GLU A 248 1.71 10.06 -14.54
C GLU A 248 0.97 9.34 -13.39
N ILE A 249 1.65 9.17 -12.25
CA ILE A 249 1.05 8.59 -11.03
C ILE A 249 -0.15 9.42 -10.59
N ILE A 250 0.02 10.74 -10.42
CA ILE A 250 -1.07 11.62 -9.98
C ILE A 250 -2.22 11.63 -10.99
N GLN A 251 -1.89 11.61 -12.29
CA GLN A 251 -2.90 11.59 -13.34
C GLN A 251 -3.79 10.35 -13.19
N ASN A 252 -3.20 9.16 -13.14
CA ASN A 252 -3.95 7.90 -13.15
C ASN A 252 -4.62 7.56 -11.81
N ILE A 253 -4.00 7.93 -10.69
CA ILE A 253 -4.52 7.59 -9.36
C ILE A 253 -5.55 8.61 -8.87
N TYR A 254 -5.27 9.91 -9.02
CA TYR A 254 -6.08 10.95 -8.37
C TYR A 254 -6.94 11.75 -9.36
N LYS A 255 -6.44 12.01 -10.57
CA LYS A 255 -7.10 12.94 -11.52
C LYS A 255 -7.96 12.27 -12.58
N THR A 256 -7.81 10.98 -12.86
CA THR A 256 -8.68 10.26 -13.78
C THR A 256 -9.83 9.58 -13.05
N LYS A 257 -11.04 9.81 -13.53
CA LYS A 257 -12.24 9.09 -13.14
C LYS A 257 -13.08 8.84 -14.39
N PRO A 258 -13.69 7.64 -14.54
CA PRO A 258 -14.66 7.41 -15.59
C PRO A 258 -15.78 8.46 -15.59
N LEU A 259 -16.30 8.81 -16.77
CA LEU A 259 -17.41 9.76 -16.87
C LEU A 259 -18.66 9.25 -16.12
N THR A 260 -18.88 7.93 -16.09
CA THR A 260 -19.94 7.27 -15.31
C THR A 260 -19.78 7.57 -13.82
N THR A 261 -18.56 7.47 -13.29
CA THR A 261 -18.21 7.83 -11.91
C THR A 261 -18.53 9.31 -11.63
N LEU A 262 -18.13 10.22 -12.52
CA LEU A 262 -18.43 11.65 -12.34
C LEU A 262 -19.93 11.95 -12.37
N LYS A 263 -20.70 11.28 -13.25
CA LYS A 263 -22.16 11.41 -13.33
C LYS A 263 -22.85 10.91 -12.06
N ILE A 264 -22.48 9.72 -11.58
CA ILE A 264 -23.10 9.15 -10.38
C ILE A 264 -22.71 9.95 -9.12
N TRP A 265 -21.49 10.50 -9.08
CA TRP A 265 -21.10 11.45 -8.04
C TRP A 265 -21.95 12.71 -8.11
N GLY A 266 -22.15 13.30 -9.29
CA GLY A 266 -23.05 14.45 -9.46
C GLY A 266 -24.48 14.17 -8.97
N ARG A 267 -25.00 12.96 -9.20
CA ARG A 267 -26.32 12.53 -8.68
C ARG A 267 -26.34 12.48 -7.16
N ALA A 268 -25.33 11.87 -6.56
CA ALA A 268 -25.24 11.73 -5.11
C ALA A 268 -24.94 13.06 -4.40
N LEU A 269 -24.07 13.91 -4.96
CA LEU A 269 -23.78 15.25 -4.43
C LEU A 269 -25.03 16.14 -4.42
N ASN A 270 -25.83 16.12 -5.49
CA ASN A 270 -27.10 16.87 -5.55
C ASN A 270 -28.17 16.38 -4.55
N ARG A 271 -27.99 15.18 -3.98
CA ARG A 271 -28.93 14.58 -3.03
C ARG A 271 -28.44 14.59 -1.59
N ILE A 272 -27.32 15.26 -1.32
CA ILE A 272 -26.84 15.43 0.04
C ILE A 272 -27.96 16.04 0.90
N GLN A 273 -28.19 15.41 2.03
CA GLN A 273 -29.05 15.87 3.10
C GLN A 273 -28.19 16.12 4.33
N VAL A 274 -28.52 17.15 5.09
CA VAL A 274 -27.84 17.50 6.34
C VAL A 274 -28.90 17.73 7.41
N ASP A 275 -28.68 17.14 8.58
CA ASP A 275 -29.38 17.49 9.82
C ASP A 275 -28.35 18.14 10.76
N ASP A 276 -28.35 19.47 10.80
CA ASP A 276 -27.42 20.27 11.60
C ASP A 276 -27.57 20.04 13.10
N ALA A 277 -28.80 19.74 13.56
CA ALA A 277 -29.06 19.51 14.98
C ALA A 277 -28.48 18.16 15.44
N ALA A 278 -28.61 17.13 14.62
CA ALA A 278 -27.97 15.84 14.86
C ALA A 278 -26.48 15.82 14.47
N LYS A 279 -26.03 16.78 13.65
CA LYS A 279 -24.72 16.82 12.99
C LYS A 279 -24.46 15.56 12.15
N ILE A 280 -25.41 15.22 11.28
CA ILE A 280 -25.29 14.09 10.35
C ILE A 280 -25.50 14.59 8.92
N ALA A 281 -24.61 14.16 8.02
CA ALA A 281 -24.74 14.37 6.59
C ALA A 281 -24.88 13.01 5.89
N TRP A 282 -25.79 12.89 4.94
CA TRP A 282 -25.93 11.66 4.17
C TRP A 282 -26.32 11.90 2.72
N SER A 283 -26.04 10.91 1.89
CA SER A 283 -26.57 10.82 0.54
C SER A 283 -26.94 9.37 0.20
N ALA A 284 -27.70 9.19 -0.88
CA ALA A 284 -28.19 7.88 -1.29
C ALA A 284 -28.25 7.73 -2.81
N VAL A 285 -27.83 6.55 -3.28
CA VAL A 285 -27.82 6.13 -4.69
C VAL A 285 -28.59 4.82 -4.82
N SER A 286 -29.66 4.83 -5.61
CA SER A 286 -30.46 3.64 -5.90
C SER A 286 -29.93 2.87 -7.11
N LEU A 287 -30.38 1.62 -7.29
CA LEU A 287 -30.02 0.79 -8.44
C LEU A 287 -30.56 1.39 -9.74
N ALA A 288 -31.69 2.08 -9.68
CA ALA A 288 -32.23 2.85 -10.79
C ALA A 288 -31.29 4.00 -11.22
N ASP A 289 -30.67 4.70 -10.25
CA ASP A 289 -29.69 5.74 -10.57
C ASP A 289 -28.42 5.16 -11.22
N LEU A 290 -27.94 4.03 -10.71
CA LEU A 290 -26.80 3.30 -11.27
C LEU A 290 -27.07 2.88 -12.73
N THR A 291 -28.25 2.30 -12.96
CA THR A 291 -28.69 1.85 -14.28
C THR A 291 -28.85 3.02 -15.26
N GLU A 292 -29.47 4.13 -14.82
CA GLU A 292 -29.64 5.34 -15.63
C GLU A 292 -28.30 5.92 -16.10
N MET A 293 -27.27 5.88 -15.24
CA MET A 293 -25.96 6.45 -15.50
C MET A 293 -24.98 5.47 -16.15
N GLY A 294 -25.35 4.18 -16.29
CA GLY A 294 -24.46 3.11 -16.72
C GLY A 294 -23.28 2.90 -15.75
N ALA A 295 -23.49 3.15 -14.46
CA ALA A 295 -22.48 3.05 -13.42
C ALA A 295 -22.69 1.82 -12.54
N HIS A 296 -21.62 1.38 -11.87
CA HIS A 296 -21.64 0.30 -10.89
C HIS A 296 -21.59 0.83 -9.45
N SER A 297 -22.15 0.06 -8.51
CA SER A 297 -22.17 0.43 -7.08
C SER A 297 -20.77 0.72 -6.51
N LYS A 298 -19.74 0.04 -7.03
CA LYS A 298 -18.32 0.23 -6.65
C LYS A 298 -17.80 1.64 -6.95
N GLU A 299 -18.33 2.31 -7.99
CA GLU A 299 -17.92 3.67 -8.39
C GLU A 299 -18.36 4.75 -7.40
N VAL A 300 -19.32 4.45 -6.52
CA VAL A 300 -19.85 5.42 -5.54
C VAL A 300 -18.92 5.57 -4.32
N SER A 301 -18.02 4.62 -4.08
CA SER A 301 -17.21 4.56 -2.85
C SER A 301 -16.40 5.83 -2.52
N GLY A 302 -15.85 6.50 -3.53
CA GLY A 302 -15.00 7.69 -3.33
C GLY A 302 -15.76 8.97 -2.96
N ILE A 303 -17.10 9.03 -3.09
CA ILE A 303 -17.86 10.23 -2.71
C ILE A 303 -17.84 10.48 -1.20
N LEU A 304 -17.63 9.45 -0.39
CA LEU A 304 -17.65 9.60 1.06
C LEU A 304 -16.52 10.50 1.54
N ASP A 305 -15.35 10.45 0.90
CA ASP A 305 -14.22 11.34 1.18
C ASP A 305 -14.54 12.80 0.78
N GLU A 306 -15.30 13.00 -0.30
CA GLU A 306 -15.82 14.32 -0.68
C GLU A 306 -16.81 14.86 0.37
N LEU A 307 -17.72 14.02 0.89
CA LEU A 307 -18.64 14.44 1.96
C LEU A 307 -17.90 14.87 3.23
N ILE A 308 -16.86 14.12 3.63
CA ILE A 308 -16.04 14.44 4.80
C ILE A 308 -15.32 15.78 4.60
N SER A 309 -14.70 15.98 3.43
CA SER A 309 -13.90 17.18 3.16
C SER A 309 -14.75 18.44 2.95
N THR A 310 -15.96 18.31 2.40
CA THR A 310 -16.84 19.45 2.09
C THR A 310 -17.77 19.83 3.25
N ILE A 311 -18.09 18.92 4.18
CA ILE A 311 -19.00 19.14 5.30
C ILE A 311 -18.31 18.75 6.63
N PRO A 312 -17.28 19.50 7.07
CA PRO A 312 -16.48 19.12 8.24
C PRO A 312 -17.23 19.23 9.58
N ASP A 313 -18.34 19.98 9.62
CA ASP A 313 -19.12 20.22 10.85
C ASP A 313 -20.02 19.05 11.26
N ALA A 314 -20.22 18.07 10.37
CA ALA A 314 -20.97 16.84 10.68
C ALA A 314 -20.09 15.86 11.47
N ASP A 315 -20.68 15.23 12.49
CA ASP A 315 -20.03 14.19 13.29
C ASP A 315 -20.17 12.79 12.68
N ALA A 316 -21.10 12.63 11.73
CA ALA A 316 -21.32 11.40 10.98
C ALA A 316 -21.63 11.69 9.50
N HIS A 317 -20.96 10.96 8.61
CA HIS A 317 -21.16 11.01 7.16
C HIS A 317 -21.57 9.63 6.66
N VAL A 318 -22.68 9.53 5.94
CA VAL A 318 -23.23 8.24 5.47
C VAL A 318 -23.54 8.28 3.98
N ILE A 319 -23.06 7.28 3.25
CA ILE A 319 -23.50 7.03 1.87
C ILE A 319 -24.24 5.70 1.82
N PHE A 320 -25.46 5.73 1.29
CA PHE A 320 -26.28 4.54 1.06
C PHE A 320 -26.28 4.19 -0.42
N VAL A 321 -25.96 2.95 -0.77
CA VAL A 321 -25.87 2.48 -2.15
C VAL A 321 -26.65 1.18 -2.28
N GLU A 322 -27.64 1.14 -3.14
CA GLU A 322 -28.31 -0.11 -3.51
C GLU A 322 -27.37 -0.96 -4.38
N MET A 323 -27.20 -2.23 -4.00
CA MET A 323 -26.23 -3.13 -4.62
C MET A 323 -26.88 -3.93 -5.75
N GLU A 324 -26.11 -4.26 -6.79
CA GLU A 324 -26.56 -5.09 -7.91
C GLU A 324 -26.98 -6.50 -7.45
N GLU A 325 -26.29 -7.06 -6.45
CA GLU A 325 -26.66 -8.34 -5.81
C GLU A 325 -27.86 -8.24 -4.84
N GLY A 326 -28.41 -7.05 -4.65
CA GLY A 326 -29.52 -6.76 -3.74
C GLY A 326 -29.10 -6.20 -2.38
N GLY A 327 -30.06 -5.55 -1.72
CA GLY A 327 -29.86 -4.83 -0.47
C GLY A 327 -29.22 -3.46 -0.63
N ILE A 328 -29.06 -2.77 0.50
CA ILE A 328 -28.40 -1.45 0.55
C ILE A 328 -27.14 -1.58 1.38
N LYS A 329 -26.00 -1.23 0.81
CA LYS A 329 -24.75 -1.03 1.55
C LYS A 329 -24.71 0.40 2.06
N ALA A 330 -24.51 0.56 3.37
CA ALA A 330 -24.24 1.84 3.99
C ALA A 330 -22.77 1.90 4.41
N SER A 331 -22.07 2.96 4.01
CA SER A 331 -20.72 3.27 4.48
C SER A 331 -20.76 4.50 5.37
N LEU A 332 -20.30 4.35 6.61
CA LEU A 332 -20.33 5.35 7.67
C LEU A 332 -18.91 5.79 8.02
N ARG A 333 -18.72 7.09 8.12
CA ARG A 333 -17.54 7.75 8.68
C ARG A 333 -17.97 8.66 9.81
N SER A 334 -17.10 8.83 10.80
CA SER A 334 -17.43 9.63 11.97
C SER A 334 -16.25 10.42 12.52
N SER A 335 -16.57 11.52 13.22
CA SER A 335 -15.62 12.34 13.95
C SER A 335 -15.15 11.66 15.25
N PRO A 336 -14.14 12.21 15.96
CA PRO A 336 -13.79 11.85 17.34
C PRO A 336 -14.97 11.66 18.30
N ALA A 337 -16.07 12.39 18.12
CA ALA A 337 -17.22 12.40 19.02
C ALA A 337 -18.11 11.15 18.91
N ILE A 338 -18.07 10.40 17.80
CA ILE A 338 -19.01 9.32 17.51
C ILE A 338 -18.26 8.04 17.12
N ASP A 339 -18.59 6.92 17.75
CA ASP A 339 -18.09 5.57 17.41
C ASP A 339 -18.96 4.90 16.35
N ALA A 340 -18.47 4.94 15.09
CA ALA A 340 -19.12 4.35 13.93
C ALA A 340 -19.27 2.83 14.02
N ASN A 341 -18.26 2.12 14.57
CA ASN A 341 -18.32 0.67 14.71
C ASN A 341 -19.44 0.26 15.66
N GLN A 342 -19.56 0.95 16.80
CA GLN A 342 -20.65 0.69 17.74
C GLN A 342 -22.03 0.95 17.14
N LEU A 343 -22.19 2.03 16.37
CA LEU A 343 -23.44 2.32 15.66
C LEU A 343 -23.79 1.19 14.69
N ALA A 344 -22.84 0.80 13.81
CA ALA A 344 -23.04 -0.25 12.82
C ALA A 344 -23.36 -1.61 13.47
N ALA A 345 -22.59 -2.01 14.48
CA ALA A 345 -22.74 -3.30 15.14
C ALA A 345 -24.06 -3.41 15.92
N LYS A 346 -24.37 -2.42 16.78
CA LYS A 346 -25.54 -2.47 17.66
C LYS A 346 -26.87 -2.29 16.91
N LEU A 347 -26.89 -1.42 15.90
CA LEU A 347 -28.13 -1.05 15.21
C LEU A 347 -28.42 -1.92 13.98
N PHE A 348 -27.38 -2.43 13.32
CA PHE A 348 -27.50 -3.05 11.99
C PHE A 348 -26.75 -4.36 11.83
N LYS A 349 -26.14 -4.90 12.89
CA LYS A 349 -25.26 -6.10 12.81
C LYS A 349 -24.11 -5.93 11.79
N GLY A 350 -23.68 -4.69 11.57
CA GLY A 350 -22.51 -4.37 10.77
C GLY A 350 -21.23 -4.36 11.60
N GLY A 351 -20.21 -3.63 11.13
CA GLY A 351 -18.96 -3.49 11.85
C GLY A 351 -17.91 -2.67 11.11
N GLY A 352 -16.74 -2.53 11.74
CA GLY A 352 -15.57 -1.86 11.20
C GLY A 352 -14.70 -1.28 12.33
N HIS A 353 -14.15 -0.09 12.09
CA HIS A 353 -13.33 0.67 13.02
C HIS A 353 -14.12 1.81 13.67
N PRO A 354 -13.66 2.35 14.81
CA PRO A 354 -14.37 3.42 15.52
C PRO A 354 -14.66 4.66 14.67
N ARG A 355 -13.88 4.96 13.62
CA ARG A 355 -14.06 6.11 12.71
C ARG A 355 -14.61 5.74 11.33
N ALA A 356 -14.74 4.45 11.04
CA ALA A 356 -15.06 3.96 9.71
C ALA A 356 -15.73 2.58 9.82
N ALA A 357 -17.03 2.51 9.55
CA ALA A 357 -17.78 1.27 9.63
C ALA A 357 -18.75 1.13 8.45
N GLY A 358 -19.29 -0.07 8.27
CA GLY A 358 -20.31 -0.32 7.25
C GLY A 358 -21.34 -1.32 7.74
N PHE A 359 -22.51 -1.29 7.10
CA PHE A 359 -23.58 -2.27 7.33
C PHE A 359 -24.38 -2.50 6.04
N ARG A 360 -25.13 -3.61 6.00
CA ARG A 360 -26.04 -3.93 4.91
C ARG A 360 -27.48 -3.96 5.42
N LEU A 361 -28.39 -3.34 4.68
CA LEU A 361 -29.83 -3.49 4.85
C LEU A 361 -30.35 -4.49 3.80
N PRO A 362 -31.36 -5.30 4.15
CA PRO A 362 -32.00 -6.18 3.17
C PRO A 362 -32.67 -5.38 2.05
N SER A 363 -32.93 -6.02 0.91
CA SER A 363 -33.61 -5.39 -0.24
C SER A 363 -34.96 -4.82 0.19
N PRO A 364 -35.15 -3.49 0.15
CA PRO A 364 -36.40 -2.89 0.59
C PRO A 364 -37.42 -2.87 -0.54
N SER A 365 -38.70 -2.83 -0.19
CA SER A 365 -39.77 -2.48 -1.15
C SER A 365 -39.73 -1.00 -1.53
N ASN A 366 -39.16 -0.16 -0.67
CA ASN A 366 -38.97 1.27 -0.90
C ASN A 366 -37.59 1.71 -0.41
N PHE A 367 -36.69 1.98 -1.35
CA PHE A 367 -35.32 2.40 -1.10
C PHE A 367 -35.24 3.66 -0.22
N GLN A 368 -36.01 4.70 -0.56
CA GLN A 368 -35.95 5.98 0.16
C GLN A 368 -36.42 5.84 1.61
N LEU A 369 -37.48 5.07 1.85
CA LEU A 369 -37.98 4.83 3.20
C LEU A 369 -36.94 4.09 4.06
N ALA A 370 -36.32 3.05 3.50
CA ALA A 370 -35.29 2.29 4.21
C ALA A 370 -34.06 3.16 4.58
N VAL A 371 -33.66 4.06 3.68
CA VAL A 371 -32.61 5.05 3.95
C VAL A 371 -33.00 5.96 5.11
N LEU A 372 -34.21 6.54 5.09
CA LEU A 372 -34.67 7.45 6.14
C LEU A 372 -34.80 6.76 7.50
N GLU A 373 -35.30 5.52 7.54
CA GLU A 373 -35.37 4.73 8.77
C GLU A 373 -33.97 4.43 9.34
N ALA A 374 -33.00 4.13 8.47
CA ALA A 374 -31.62 3.91 8.89
C ALA A 374 -30.98 5.19 9.44
N VAL A 375 -31.16 6.32 8.78
CA VAL A 375 -30.68 7.64 9.25
C VAL A 375 -31.27 7.98 10.61
N GLN A 376 -32.57 7.76 10.80
CA GLN A 376 -33.22 8.02 12.08
C GLN A 376 -32.65 7.17 13.22
N LYS A 377 -32.40 5.87 12.97
CA LYS A 377 -31.73 4.99 13.94
C LYS A 377 -30.31 5.45 14.27
N ILE A 378 -29.54 5.88 13.25
CA ILE A 378 -28.19 6.41 13.44
C ILE A 378 -28.23 7.66 14.32
N ARG A 379 -29.13 8.60 14.01
CA ARG A 379 -29.35 9.83 14.80
C ARG A 379 -29.62 9.51 16.27
N GLU A 380 -30.54 8.59 16.55
CA GLU A 380 -30.85 8.17 17.92
C GLU A 380 -29.64 7.53 18.62
N GLY A 381 -28.87 6.71 17.89
CA GLY A 381 -27.62 6.14 18.39
C GLY A 381 -26.55 7.19 18.72
N MET A 382 -26.41 8.21 17.87
CA MET A 382 -25.48 9.32 18.10
C MET A 382 -25.85 10.11 19.35
N VAL A 383 -27.14 10.40 19.56
CA VAL A 383 -27.62 11.08 20.78
C VAL A 383 -27.25 10.27 22.02
N ARG A 384 -27.48 8.94 22.01
CA ARG A 384 -27.11 8.07 23.14
C ARG A 384 -25.60 8.09 23.43
N GLN A 385 -24.76 8.01 22.39
CA GLN A 385 -23.31 8.07 22.58
C GLN A 385 -22.85 9.41 23.18
N ARG A 386 -23.45 10.54 22.74
CA ARG A 386 -23.17 11.86 23.31
C ARG A 386 -23.57 11.93 24.78
N GLU A 387 -24.77 11.47 25.13
CA GLU A 387 -25.22 11.42 26.52
C GLU A 387 -24.36 10.50 27.39
N GLU A 388 -23.92 9.35 26.87
CA GLU A 388 -23.02 8.43 27.58
C GLU A 388 -21.64 9.05 27.79
N GLY A 389 -21.11 9.77 26.80
CA GLY A 389 -19.86 10.53 26.92
C GLY A 389 -19.96 11.70 27.91
N GLU A 390 -21.12 12.38 27.97
CA GLU A 390 -21.40 13.47 28.91
C GLU A 390 -21.74 13.00 30.34
N ARG A 391 -22.14 11.72 30.52
CA ARG A 391 -22.35 11.11 31.85
C ARG A 391 -21.06 10.59 32.50
N LEU A 392 -19.93 10.64 31.79
CA LEU A 392 -18.61 10.26 32.29
C LEU A 392 -17.69 11.42 32.82
N PRO A 393 -18.17 12.53 33.44
CA PRO A 393 -17.31 13.41 34.22
C PRO A 393 -17.32 12.93 35.68
N GLY A 394 -16.72 11.77 35.95
CA GLY A 394 -16.67 11.27 37.32
C GLY A 394 -16.27 9.81 37.48
N GLN A 395 -15.09 9.39 36.99
CA GLN A 395 -14.28 8.38 37.68
C GLN A 395 -12.83 8.33 37.16
N GLU A 396 -11.93 8.70 38.08
CA GLU A 396 -10.51 8.36 38.19
C GLU A 396 -9.60 8.54 36.97
N ARG A 397 -9.02 9.75 36.89
CA ARG A 397 -7.59 9.84 36.57
C ARG A 397 -6.85 9.06 37.65
N LYS A 398 -6.32 7.87 37.34
CA LYS A 398 -5.25 7.27 38.15
C LYS A 398 -4.17 8.33 38.29
N ALA A 399 -3.95 8.77 39.52
CA ALA A 399 -2.89 9.69 39.87
C ALA A 399 -1.57 9.10 39.36
N VAL A 400 -0.94 9.77 38.41
CA VAL A 400 0.50 9.65 38.19
C VAL A 400 1.14 10.06 39.53
N PRO A 401 2.01 9.24 40.14
CA PRO A 401 2.72 9.67 41.34
C PRO A 401 3.42 11.00 41.07
N PRO A 402 3.47 11.93 42.02
CA PRO A 402 4.16 13.19 41.81
C PRO A 402 5.61 12.89 41.43
N VAL A 403 6.02 13.40 40.27
CA VAL A 403 7.43 13.44 39.86
C VAL A 403 8.17 14.16 40.99
N LEU A 404 9.05 13.42 41.66
CA LEU A 404 9.98 13.98 42.65
C LEU A 404 10.74 15.14 41.97
N PRO A 405 10.91 16.28 42.66
CA PRO A 405 11.62 17.41 42.08
C PRO A 405 13.03 16.96 41.69
N VAL A 406 13.38 17.24 40.43
CA VAL A 406 14.71 17.02 39.85
C VAL A 406 15.75 17.58 40.83
N GLN A 407 16.53 16.69 41.43
CA GLN A 407 17.70 17.08 42.20
C GLN A 407 18.66 17.80 41.26
N LYS A 408 19.06 19.02 41.65
CA LYS A 408 20.14 19.75 40.98
C LYS A 408 21.38 18.84 40.87
N PRO A 409 22.12 18.87 39.76
CA PRO A 409 23.28 18.02 39.58
C PRO A 409 24.32 18.29 40.68
N VAL A 410 24.74 17.20 41.32
CA VAL A 410 25.89 17.14 42.23
C VAL A 410 27.16 17.41 41.41
N PRO A 411 28.04 18.35 41.82
CA PRO A 411 29.27 18.62 41.08
C PRO A 411 30.30 17.52 41.34
N SER A 412 31.01 17.14 40.28
CA SER A 412 32.10 16.17 40.28
C SER A 412 33.28 16.63 41.15
N PRO A 413 34.02 15.72 41.82
CA PRO A 413 35.11 16.11 42.70
C PRO A 413 36.41 16.36 41.92
N GLY A 414 36.95 17.57 42.11
CA GLY A 414 38.37 17.84 42.35
C GLY A 414 39.40 17.46 41.28
N LYS A 415 39.89 18.48 40.56
CA LYS A 415 41.34 18.65 40.37
C LYS A 415 41.73 20.09 40.71
N ALA A 416 42.75 20.21 41.55
CA ALA A 416 43.28 21.44 42.12
C ALA A 416 44.22 22.19 41.16
N ALA A 417 44.20 23.53 41.21
CA ALA A 417 45.36 24.43 41.23
C ALA A 417 44.91 25.92 41.05
N PRO A 418 45.69 26.92 41.51
CA PRO A 418 45.15 28.00 42.35
C PRO A 418 45.28 29.44 41.79
N ALA A 419 44.71 30.36 42.59
CA ALA A 419 45.08 31.76 42.85
C ALA A 419 44.41 32.90 42.03
N GLU A 420 43.64 33.70 42.77
CA GLU A 420 43.21 35.10 42.55
C GLU A 420 44.39 36.09 42.32
N PRO A 421 44.18 37.43 42.13
CA PRO A 421 42.94 38.22 41.94
C PRO A 421 43.03 39.25 40.78
N ARG A 422 41.92 39.94 40.45
CA ARG A 422 41.82 41.42 40.58
C ARG A 422 40.48 42.00 40.11
N LYS A 423 40.05 43.00 40.87
CA LYS A 423 38.84 43.83 40.78
C LYS A 423 38.91 44.88 39.66
N SER A 424 37.76 45.53 39.48
CA SER A 424 37.43 46.75 38.71
C SER A 424 36.87 46.44 37.32
N GLY A 425 35.78 47.04 36.84
CA GLY A 425 34.98 48.14 37.34
C GLY A 425 33.70 48.29 36.51
N SER A 426 32.92 49.28 36.90
CA SER A 426 31.58 49.67 36.48
C SER A 426 31.37 50.08 35.01
N SER A 427 30.08 50.16 34.65
CA SER A 427 29.38 51.16 33.77
C SER A 427 29.74 51.13 32.27
N LEU A 428 28.82 50.82 31.33
CA LEU A 428 27.60 51.51 30.83
C LEU A 428 27.82 51.95 29.35
N ASP A 429 26.70 52.26 28.67
CA ASP A 429 26.50 52.84 27.31
C ASP A 429 26.18 51.82 26.20
N ILE A 430 24.99 51.75 25.58
CA ILE A 430 23.96 52.71 25.07
C ILE A 430 24.30 53.29 23.67
N VAL A 431 23.31 53.17 22.75
CA VAL A 431 23.05 53.80 21.43
C VAL A 431 23.85 53.23 20.24
N GLU A 432 23.29 52.55 19.23
CA GLU A 432 22.22 52.87 18.25
C GLU A 432 22.68 53.79 17.09
N GLU A 433 22.27 53.37 15.88
CA GLU A 433 22.15 54.10 14.60
C GLU A 433 23.36 54.71 13.88
N LEU A 434 23.43 54.44 12.56
CA LEU A 434 23.39 55.50 11.54
C LEU A 434 23.14 54.94 10.13
N SER A 435 22.25 55.65 9.42
CA SER A 435 21.83 55.44 8.05
C SER A 435 22.53 56.39 7.06
N HIS A 436 22.51 55.97 5.79
CA HIS A 436 22.60 56.75 4.54
C HIS A 436 23.89 57.51 4.12
N ARG A 437 24.28 57.28 2.86
CA ARG A 437 24.38 58.35 1.83
C ARG A 437 24.36 57.84 0.37
N LYS A 438 23.88 58.73 -0.50
CA LYS A 438 23.49 58.62 -1.92
C LYS A 438 24.63 58.86 -2.94
N GLY A 439 24.36 58.46 -4.19
CA GLY A 439 24.72 59.15 -5.45
C GLY A 439 25.18 58.18 -6.55
N GLY A 440 24.80 58.19 -7.84
CA GLY A 440 23.95 59.06 -8.68
C GLY A 440 24.57 59.19 -10.09
N LYS A 441 23.85 58.81 -11.18
CA LYS A 441 23.93 59.20 -12.63
C LYS A 441 23.54 58.01 -13.54
N LYS A 442 23.08 58.09 -14.80
CA LYS A 442 22.19 58.95 -15.63
C LYS A 442 22.23 58.34 -17.07
N ARG A 443 21.08 58.15 -17.76
CA ARG A 443 20.85 58.15 -19.26
C ARG A 443 21.50 57.00 -20.09
N THR A 444 20.99 56.46 -21.22
CA THR A 444 20.04 56.81 -22.33
C THR A 444 19.44 55.50 -22.92
N GLY A 445 18.21 55.45 -23.47
CA GLY A 445 17.85 55.41 -24.93
C GLY A 445 18.28 54.11 -25.64
N SER A 446 17.47 53.32 -26.37
CA SER A 446 16.49 53.64 -27.43
C SER A 446 15.63 52.42 -27.80
N ALA A 447 14.53 52.69 -28.53
CA ALA A 447 13.52 51.76 -29.04
C ALA A 447 13.80 51.24 -30.47
N SER A 448 13.22 50.09 -30.84
CA SER A 448 12.53 49.78 -32.12
C SER A 448 12.11 48.29 -32.12
N LYS A 449 10.81 47.96 -32.20
CA LYS A 449 10.04 47.54 -33.40
C LYS A 449 10.70 46.35 -34.14
N GLY A 450 10.05 45.25 -34.47
CA GLY A 450 8.64 44.97 -34.76
C GLY A 450 8.59 44.14 -36.07
N GLU A 451 7.45 43.48 -36.32
CA GLU A 451 7.05 42.63 -37.48
C GLU A 451 7.39 41.13 -37.33
N GLU A 452 6.42 40.26 -36.99
CA GLU A 452 5.25 39.78 -37.77
C GLU A 452 5.61 39.10 -39.10
N SER A 453 5.27 37.82 -39.24
CA SER A 453 4.10 37.44 -40.05
C SER A 453 3.84 35.92 -40.05
N ASN A 454 2.54 35.66 -40.01
CA ASN A 454 1.76 34.43 -40.02
C ASN A 454 1.92 33.45 -41.21
N ALA A 455 1.25 32.31 -41.00
CA ALA A 455 0.51 31.44 -41.93
C ALA A 455 1.23 30.13 -42.31
N SER A 456 0.63 28.94 -42.21
CA SER A 456 -0.79 28.53 -42.18
C SER A 456 -1.04 27.32 -41.28
#